data_AF-D6WN67-F1
#
_entry.id   AF-D6WN67-F1
#
_cell.length_a   1.000
_cell.length_b   1.000
_cell.length_c   1.000
_cell.angle_alpha   90.00
_cell.angle_beta   90.00
_cell.angle_gamma   90.00
#
_symmetry.space_group_name_H-M   'P 1'
#
loop_
_entity.id
_entity.type
_entity.pdbx_description
1 polymer ?
#
loop_
_entity_poly.entity_id
_entity_poly.type
_entity_poly.pdbx_seq_one_letter_code
_entity_poly.pdbx_strand_id
1 'polypeptide(L)'
;MMRNEGETNYFQMCLTCYNLSGLRSSSKPFLKIISQFILYPVMWVLFGMMTYNIRFKHNNLSEITEVFIAVCTTAYILLRKTILIKNSALYEDLIKEQSRFWKYDLFGEPTESKLRKNMQFCVSLIKLIVISGIMSTVVHCSSPFLVENIDLPQSCWIPGNNSIVKNIIYVAESAIHIECLNYLAVFDGLYLLTTTNLKAQFVLLQKAIESITFKSGDEETYAWTQLKACSQYHIYLLRIHKKINKIYSEFFLCTYILTIWGTCVPLFVIFNNISNFAEVVESMFIAFLINALLVMMFIPASEIEIEAEKLALQIYFINWYETKNLKIHPANRIFINDFTDRSYHIIF
;
A
#
# COMPACT_ATOMS: atom_id res chain seq x y z
N MET A 1 18.18 12.07 -18.20
CA MET A 1 17.35 10.85 -18.10
C MET A 1 17.76 9.93 -19.24
N MET A 2 18.90 9.22 -19.10
CA MET A 2 19.31 8.16 -20.03
C MET A 2 19.30 6.87 -19.22
N ARG A 3 18.53 5.89 -19.72
CA ARG A 3 18.09 4.67 -19.05
C ARG A 3 18.76 3.51 -19.78
N ASN A 4 19.54 2.69 -19.07
CA ASN A 4 20.10 1.48 -19.65
C ASN A 4 18.97 0.47 -19.93
N GLU A 5 19.00 -0.13 -21.12
CA GLU A 5 17.94 -0.96 -21.73
C GLU A 5 17.76 -2.36 -21.09
N GLY A 6 18.33 -2.62 -19.91
CA GLY A 6 18.28 -3.93 -19.24
C GLY A 6 17.54 -4.00 -17.91
N GLU A 7 17.14 -2.88 -17.31
CA GLU A 7 16.46 -2.89 -16.00
C GLU A 7 14.93 -2.88 -16.15
N THR A 8 14.31 -4.04 -15.88
CA THR A 8 12.85 -4.17 -15.77
C THR A 8 12.32 -3.17 -14.76
N ASN A 9 11.61 -2.15 -15.23
CA ASN A 9 11.05 -1.12 -14.35
C ASN A 9 9.75 -1.61 -13.74
N TYR A 10 9.87 -2.23 -12.56
CA TYR A 10 8.74 -2.76 -11.79
C TYR A 10 7.68 -1.68 -11.48
N PHE A 11 8.06 -0.40 -11.42
CA PHE A 11 7.17 0.71 -11.09
C PHE A 11 6.41 1.28 -12.29
N GLN A 12 6.73 0.88 -13.52
CA GLN A 12 6.23 1.53 -14.74
C GLN A 12 4.70 1.60 -14.80
N MET A 13 4.01 0.51 -14.44
CA MET A 13 2.54 0.46 -14.45
C MET A 13 1.95 1.48 -13.47
N CYS A 14 2.39 1.43 -12.21
CA CYS A 14 1.92 2.34 -11.16
C CYS A 14 2.21 3.81 -11.50
N LEU A 15 3.39 4.10 -12.07
CA LEU A 15 3.75 5.46 -12.51
C LEU A 15 2.89 5.95 -13.67
N THR A 16 2.52 5.06 -14.59
CA THR A 16 1.62 5.41 -15.70
C THR A 16 0.25 5.79 -15.17
N CYS A 17 -0.32 4.97 -14.30
CA CYS A 17 -1.58 5.26 -13.61
C CYS A 17 -1.49 6.56 -12.77
N TYR A 18 -0.35 6.82 -12.12
CA TYR A 18 -0.19 8.00 -11.28
C TYR A 18 -0.13 9.30 -12.08
N ASN A 19 0.48 9.25 -13.28
CA ASN A 19 0.47 10.40 -14.19
C ASN A 19 -0.94 10.67 -14.75
N LEU A 20 -1.67 9.61 -15.07
CA LEU A 20 -3.04 9.69 -15.61
C LEU A 20 -4.05 10.18 -14.57
N SER A 21 -3.87 9.83 -13.28
CA SER A 21 -4.82 10.21 -12.23
C SER A 21 -4.86 11.72 -11.94
N GLY A 22 -3.87 12.49 -12.38
CA GLY A 22 -3.79 13.93 -12.10
C GLY A 22 -3.44 14.28 -10.65
N LEU A 23 -3.17 13.27 -9.80
CA LEU A 23 -2.87 13.46 -8.37
C LEU A 23 -1.39 13.68 -8.06
N ARG A 24 -0.51 13.43 -9.05
CA ARG A 24 0.93 13.65 -8.91
C ARG A 24 1.24 15.15 -8.86
N SER A 25 2.22 15.56 -8.04
CA SER A 25 2.57 16.98 -7.88
C SER A 25 3.00 17.63 -9.21
N SER A 26 3.73 16.88 -10.04
CA SER A 26 4.18 17.25 -11.39
C SER A 26 3.17 16.96 -12.52
N SER A 27 1.93 16.56 -12.20
CA SER A 27 0.91 16.33 -13.23
C SER A 27 0.47 17.61 -13.93
N LYS A 28 -0.10 17.45 -15.13
CA LYS A 28 -0.66 18.54 -15.92
C LYS A 28 -1.74 19.30 -15.11
N PRO A 29 -1.77 20.64 -15.15
CA PRO A 29 -2.68 21.44 -14.34
C PRO A 29 -4.16 21.12 -14.61
N PHE A 30 -4.51 20.85 -15.86
CA PHE A 30 -5.87 20.46 -16.25
C PHE A 30 -6.36 19.17 -15.55
N LEU A 31 -5.54 18.11 -15.54
CA LEU A 31 -5.90 16.85 -14.89
C LEU A 31 -6.03 17.00 -13.37
N LYS A 32 -5.19 17.84 -12.78
CA LYS A 32 -5.25 18.18 -11.36
C LYS A 32 -6.54 18.91 -11.01
N ILE A 33 -6.97 19.85 -11.85
CA ILE A 33 -8.25 20.56 -11.69
C ILE A 33 -9.41 19.57 -11.71
N ILE A 34 -9.45 18.66 -12.69
CA ILE A 34 -10.52 17.66 -12.79
C ILE A 34 -10.56 16.75 -11.56
N SER A 35 -9.44 16.11 -11.20
CA SER A 35 -9.47 15.11 -10.12
C SER A 35 -9.71 15.73 -8.74
N GLN A 36 -9.12 16.91 -8.46
CA GLN A 36 -9.18 17.54 -7.13
C GLN A 36 -10.39 18.46 -6.93
N PHE A 37 -10.81 19.21 -7.97
CA PHE A 37 -11.87 20.22 -7.81
C PHE A 37 -13.22 19.79 -8.38
N ILE A 38 -13.27 18.77 -9.23
CA ILE A 38 -14.53 18.25 -9.79
C ILE A 38 -14.86 16.90 -9.16
N LEU A 39 -14.00 15.90 -9.35
CA LEU A 39 -14.30 14.53 -8.95
C LEU A 39 -14.27 14.34 -7.42
N TYR A 40 -13.39 15.03 -6.70
CA TYR A 40 -13.31 14.89 -5.24
C TYR A 40 -14.55 15.44 -4.51
N PRO A 41 -15.06 16.66 -4.80
CA PRO A 41 -16.32 17.11 -4.22
C PRO A 41 -17.51 16.21 -4.59
N VAL A 42 -17.61 15.75 -5.84
CA VAL A 42 -18.67 14.83 -6.28
C VAL A 42 -18.65 13.54 -5.46
N MET A 43 -17.46 13.01 -5.18
CA MET A 43 -17.29 11.81 -4.36
C MET A 43 -17.77 12.02 -2.91
N TRP A 44 -17.50 13.19 -2.32
CA TRP A 44 -18.02 13.55 -0.99
C TRP A 44 -19.55 13.68 -0.98
N VAL A 45 -20.13 14.28 -2.02
CA VAL A 45 -21.60 14.38 -2.17
C VAL A 45 -22.22 12.99 -2.23
N LEU A 46 -21.68 12.09 -3.06
CA LEU A 46 -22.17 10.72 -3.18
C LEU A 46 -22.02 9.94 -1.87
N PHE A 47 -20.91 10.11 -1.16
CA PHE A 47 -20.75 9.52 0.17
C PHE A 47 -21.81 10.02 1.17
N GLY A 48 -22.13 11.32 1.14
CA GLY A 48 -23.23 11.89 1.92
C GLY A 48 -24.59 11.29 1.55
N MET A 49 -24.83 11.05 0.26
CA MET A 49 -26.08 10.44 -0.22
C MET A 49 -26.20 8.95 0.17
N MET A 50 -25.11 8.19 0.08
CA MET A 50 -25.07 6.78 0.51
C MET A 50 -25.29 6.65 2.03
N THR A 51 -24.65 7.50 2.83
CA THR A 51 -24.86 7.52 4.28
C THR A 51 -26.29 7.94 4.65
N TYR A 52 -26.87 8.88 3.92
CA TYR A 52 -28.27 9.28 4.12
C TYR A 52 -29.25 8.16 3.74
N ASN A 53 -28.88 7.27 2.82
CA ASN A 53 -29.69 6.14 2.38
C ASN A 53 -30.03 5.14 3.51
N ILE A 54 -29.23 5.11 4.58
CA ILE A 54 -29.49 4.31 5.79
C ILE A 54 -30.88 4.63 6.38
N ARG A 55 -31.37 5.87 6.24
CA ARG A 55 -32.70 6.25 6.75
C ARG A 55 -33.86 5.60 6.01
N PHE A 56 -33.67 5.18 4.76
CA PHE A 56 -34.74 4.63 3.92
C PHE A 56 -34.66 3.11 3.80
N LYS A 57 -33.46 2.55 3.75
CA LYS A 57 -33.20 1.11 3.62
C LYS A 57 -32.90 0.48 4.99
N HIS A 58 -33.93 0.31 5.81
CA HIS A 58 -33.83 -0.27 7.16
C HIS A 58 -34.83 -1.40 7.44
N ASN A 59 -35.58 -1.84 6.43
CA ASN A 59 -36.66 -2.81 6.61
C ASN A 59 -36.15 -4.25 6.70
N ASN A 60 -35.12 -4.57 5.91
CA ASN A 60 -34.55 -5.92 5.82
C ASN A 60 -33.03 -5.92 6.07
N LEU A 61 -32.53 -7.03 6.61
CA LEU A 61 -31.10 -7.23 6.89
C LEU A 61 -30.23 -7.08 5.63
N SER A 62 -30.73 -7.56 4.49
CA SER A 62 -30.05 -7.48 3.18
C SER A 62 -29.87 -6.01 2.73
N GLU A 63 -30.92 -5.19 2.85
CA GLU A 63 -30.88 -3.77 2.47
C GLU A 63 -29.88 -2.97 3.34
N ILE A 64 -29.87 -3.25 4.65
CA ILE A 64 -28.93 -2.64 5.58
C ILE A 64 -27.50 -3.01 5.19
N THR A 65 -27.25 -4.30 4.94
CA THR A 65 -25.93 -4.82 4.56
C THR A 65 -25.44 -4.17 3.26
N GLU A 66 -26.29 -4.05 2.26
CA GLU A 66 -25.99 -3.40 0.98
C GLU A 66 -25.56 -1.93 1.16
N VAL A 67 -26.29 -1.15 1.97
CA VAL A 67 -25.94 0.25 2.25
C VAL A 67 -24.63 0.36 3.03
N PHE A 68 -24.41 -0.51 4.02
CA PHE A 68 -23.15 -0.51 4.77
C PHE A 68 -21.94 -0.83 3.89
N ILE A 69 -22.07 -1.78 2.97
CA ILE A 69 -21.01 -2.09 2.01
C ILE A 69 -20.72 -0.88 1.10
N ALA A 70 -21.75 -0.21 0.59
CA ALA A 70 -21.59 1.00 -0.22
C ALA A 70 -20.85 2.11 0.54
N VAL A 71 -21.24 2.37 1.80
CA VAL A 71 -20.60 3.36 2.66
C VAL A 71 -19.14 2.98 2.95
N CYS A 72 -18.87 1.74 3.36
CA CYS A 72 -17.51 1.29 3.67
C CYS A 72 -16.60 1.33 2.44
N THR A 73 -17.06 0.82 1.28
CA THR A 73 -16.27 0.81 0.04
C THR A 73 -15.97 2.22 -0.44
N THR A 74 -16.96 3.12 -0.43
CA THR A 74 -16.75 4.52 -0.82
C THR A 74 -15.82 5.25 0.16
N ALA A 75 -15.93 4.97 1.47
CA ALA A 75 -15.01 5.50 2.48
C ALA A 75 -13.55 5.08 2.21
N TYR A 76 -13.31 3.82 1.82
CA TYR A 76 -11.98 3.33 1.46
C TYR A 76 -11.38 4.08 0.28
N ILE A 77 -12.17 4.33 -0.77
CA ILE A 77 -11.71 5.03 -1.96
C ILE A 77 -11.43 6.51 -1.62
N LEU A 78 -12.31 7.13 -0.82
CA LEU A 78 -12.15 8.52 -0.35
C LEU A 78 -10.85 8.68 0.44
N LEU A 79 -10.58 7.74 1.34
CA LEU A 79 -9.38 7.75 2.16
C LEU A 79 -8.11 7.66 1.30
N ARG A 80 -8.04 6.70 0.35
CA ARG A 80 -6.91 6.59 -0.60
C ARG A 80 -6.67 7.90 -1.36
N LYS A 81 -7.74 8.47 -1.94
CA LYS A 81 -7.67 9.73 -2.69
C LYS A 81 -7.18 10.89 -1.83
N THR A 82 -7.71 11.01 -0.61
CA THR A 82 -7.33 12.06 0.35
C THR A 82 -5.85 11.98 0.71
N ILE A 83 -5.33 10.78 0.99
CA ILE A 83 -3.93 10.58 1.34
C ILE A 83 -3.00 10.85 0.14
N LEU A 84 -3.39 10.41 -1.07
CA LEU A 84 -2.64 10.73 -2.29
C LEU A 84 -2.53 12.23 -2.55
N ILE A 85 -3.62 12.98 -2.33
CA ILE A 85 -3.63 14.44 -2.47
C ILE A 85 -2.71 15.09 -1.43
N LYS A 86 -2.91 14.75 -0.14
CA LYS A 86 -2.19 15.31 1.00
C LYS A 86 -0.68 15.06 0.93
N ASN A 87 -0.27 13.86 0.50
CA ASN A 87 1.12 13.42 0.51
C ASN A 87 1.78 13.37 -0.88
N SER A 88 1.18 13.99 -1.90
CA SER A 88 1.65 13.94 -3.29
C SER A 88 3.15 14.27 -3.48
N ALA A 89 3.67 15.26 -2.75
CA ALA A 89 5.10 15.61 -2.79
C ALA A 89 5.99 14.50 -2.18
N LEU A 90 5.56 13.89 -1.07
CA LEU A 90 6.31 12.81 -0.43
C LEU A 90 6.36 11.56 -1.30
N TYR A 91 5.28 11.25 -2.04
CA TYR A 91 5.27 10.17 -3.03
C TYR A 91 6.30 10.41 -4.13
N GLU A 92 6.37 11.61 -4.69
CA GLU A 92 7.36 11.93 -5.72
C GLU A 92 8.80 11.79 -5.22
N ASP A 93 9.07 12.28 -4.02
CA ASP A 93 10.38 12.14 -3.41
C ASP A 93 10.71 10.68 -3.15
N LEU A 94 9.76 9.89 -2.65
CA LEU A 94 9.93 8.45 -2.44
C LEU A 94 10.28 7.72 -3.75
N ILE A 95 9.59 8.06 -4.85
CA ILE A 95 9.86 7.49 -6.18
C ILE A 95 11.27 7.88 -6.67
N LYS A 96 11.71 9.11 -6.45
CA LYS A 96 13.07 9.56 -6.86
C LYS A 96 14.17 8.82 -6.09
N GLU A 97 13.97 8.62 -4.78
CA GLU A 97 14.95 7.96 -3.90
C GLU A 97 15.17 6.48 -4.29
N GLN A 98 14.19 5.82 -4.93
CA GLN A 98 14.37 4.44 -5.43
C GLN A 98 15.58 4.29 -6.37
N SER A 99 15.97 5.35 -7.09
CA SER A 99 17.13 5.33 -7.99
C SER A 99 18.48 5.25 -7.27
N ARG A 100 18.52 5.55 -5.97
CA ARG A 100 19.73 5.51 -5.15
C ARG A 100 19.94 4.16 -4.46
N PHE A 101 19.01 3.23 -4.63
CA PHE A 101 19.10 1.91 -4.06
C PHE A 101 20.23 1.11 -4.68
N TRP A 102 20.79 0.23 -3.85
CA TRP A 102 21.78 -0.73 -4.30
C TRP A 102 21.19 -1.68 -5.33
N LYS A 103 22.02 -2.03 -6.32
CA LYS A 103 21.67 -2.99 -7.36
C LYS A 103 21.61 -4.40 -6.78
N TYR A 104 20.75 -5.22 -7.36
CA TYR A 104 20.51 -6.58 -6.87
C TYR A 104 21.63 -7.58 -7.18
N ASP A 105 22.55 -7.23 -8.08
CA ASP A 105 23.67 -8.05 -8.55
C ASP A 105 24.89 -8.04 -7.61
N LEU A 106 24.92 -7.18 -6.59
CA LEU A 106 26.07 -6.98 -5.68
C LEU A 106 26.62 -8.25 -5.03
N PHE A 107 25.78 -9.24 -4.72
CA PHE A 107 26.17 -10.48 -4.01
C PHE A 107 25.91 -11.74 -4.85
N GLY A 108 26.01 -11.59 -6.18
CA GLY A 108 25.93 -12.68 -7.14
C GLY A 108 24.51 -13.18 -7.46
N GLU A 109 24.46 -14.05 -8.46
CA GLU A 109 23.24 -14.61 -9.07
C GLU A 109 22.22 -15.24 -8.09
N PRO A 110 22.61 -16.03 -7.05
CA PRO A 110 21.61 -16.64 -6.17
C PRO A 110 20.84 -15.60 -5.35
N THR A 111 21.51 -14.51 -4.97
CA THR A 111 20.86 -13.40 -4.25
C THR A 111 19.99 -12.60 -5.21
N GLU A 112 20.54 -12.25 -6.36
CA GLU A 112 19.85 -11.46 -7.38
C GLU A 112 18.55 -12.14 -7.84
N SER A 113 18.63 -13.43 -8.21
CA SER A 113 17.48 -14.20 -8.69
C SER A 113 16.35 -14.26 -7.65
N LYS A 114 16.69 -14.44 -6.37
CA LYS A 114 15.71 -14.43 -5.26
C LYS A 114 15.03 -13.06 -5.13
N LEU A 115 15.79 -11.97 -5.13
CA LEU A 115 15.24 -10.61 -4.99
C LEU A 115 14.37 -10.22 -6.20
N ARG A 116 14.84 -10.53 -7.42
CA ARG A 116 14.08 -10.28 -8.65
C ARG A 116 12.79 -11.10 -8.70
N LYS A 117 12.82 -12.37 -8.27
CA LYS A 117 11.63 -13.22 -8.19
C LYS A 117 10.58 -12.65 -7.23
N ASN A 118 11.00 -12.13 -6.07
CA ASN A 118 10.09 -11.47 -5.13
C ASN A 118 9.45 -10.21 -5.75
N MET A 119 10.24 -9.37 -6.42
CA MET A 119 9.71 -8.19 -7.13
C MET A 119 8.76 -8.56 -8.28
N GLN A 120 9.08 -9.61 -9.04
CA GLN A 120 8.20 -10.12 -10.10
C GLN A 120 6.88 -10.65 -9.54
N PHE A 121 6.92 -11.39 -8.43
CA PHE A 121 5.73 -11.85 -7.73
C PHE A 121 4.86 -10.68 -7.29
N CYS A 122 5.46 -9.63 -6.71
CA CYS A 122 4.76 -8.40 -6.33
C CYS A 122 4.07 -7.75 -7.55
N VAL A 123 4.78 -7.59 -8.68
CA VAL A 123 4.18 -7.05 -9.92
C VAL A 123 3.03 -7.93 -10.42
N SER A 124 3.16 -9.25 -10.36
CA SER A 124 2.09 -10.18 -10.75
C SER A 124 0.86 -10.04 -9.84
N LEU A 125 1.05 -9.88 -8.53
CA LEU A 125 -0.05 -9.61 -7.59
C LEU A 125 -0.77 -8.30 -7.92
N ILE A 126 -0.03 -7.22 -8.19
CA ILE A 126 -0.64 -5.92 -8.53
C ILE A 126 -1.42 -6.03 -9.85
N LYS A 127 -0.89 -6.73 -10.86
CA LYS A 127 -1.63 -6.98 -12.11
C LYS A 127 -2.91 -7.77 -11.86
N LEU A 128 -2.86 -8.81 -11.02
CA LEU A 128 -4.04 -9.59 -10.65
C LEU A 128 -5.11 -8.72 -9.99
N ILE A 129 -4.70 -7.87 -9.04
CA ILE A 129 -5.58 -6.92 -8.33
C ILE A 129 -6.22 -5.91 -9.29
N VAL A 130 -5.44 -5.39 -10.25
CA VAL A 130 -5.97 -4.46 -11.26
C VAL A 130 -6.96 -5.17 -12.19
N ILE A 131 -6.66 -6.39 -12.65
CA ILE A 131 -7.57 -7.18 -13.50
C ILE A 131 -8.87 -7.49 -12.74
N SER A 132 -8.79 -7.92 -11.48
CA SER A 132 -9.98 -8.18 -10.66
C SER A 132 -10.78 -6.90 -10.41
N GLY A 133 -10.10 -5.76 -10.22
CA GLY A 133 -10.74 -4.45 -10.11
C GLY A 133 -11.49 -4.06 -11.38
N ILE A 134 -10.88 -4.24 -12.56
CA ILE A 134 -11.51 -3.97 -13.85
C ILE A 134 -12.76 -4.84 -14.01
N MET A 135 -12.65 -6.15 -13.74
CA MET A 135 -13.77 -7.08 -13.81
C MET A 135 -14.91 -6.64 -12.88
N SER A 136 -14.59 -6.30 -11.63
CA SER A 136 -15.56 -5.81 -10.64
C SER A 136 -16.24 -4.52 -11.13
N THR A 137 -15.47 -3.56 -11.66
CA THR A 137 -16.03 -2.30 -12.20
C THR A 137 -16.98 -2.55 -13.36
N VAL A 138 -16.63 -3.46 -14.28
CA VAL A 138 -17.51 -3.83 -15.39
C VAL A 138 -18.80 -4.44 -14.89
N VAL A 139 -18.73 -5.36 -13.92
CA VAL A 139 -19.91 -5.97 -13.29
C VAL A 139 -20.78 -4.88 -12.65
N HIS A 140 -20.25 -4.06 -11.74
CA HIS A 140 -21.05 -3.04 -11.05
C HIS A 140 -21.67 -2.00 -11.99
N CYS A 141 -20.96 -1.58 -13.04
CA CYS A 141 -21.51 -0.62 -14.01
C CYS A 141 -22.56 -1.25 -14.94
N SER A 142 -22.50 -2.57 -15.19
CA SER A 142 -23.44 -3.27 -16.06
C SER A 142 -24.64 -3.87 -15.33
N SER A 143 -24.53 -4.16 -14.02
CA SER A 143 -25.60 -4.74 -13.20
C SER A 143 -26.94 -4.01 -13.32
N PRO A 144 -27.00 -2.65 -13.33
CA PRO A 144 -28.28 -1.94 -13.46
C PRO A 144 -29.04 -2.17 -14.78
N PHE A 145 -28.38 -2.72 -15.80
CA PHE A 145 -29.02 -3.07 -17.07
C PHE A 145 -29.40 -4.55 -17.15
N LEU A 146 -28.78 -5.40 -16.33
CA LEU A 146 -28.94 -6.85 -16.37
C LEU A 146 -29.91 -7.38 -15.30
N VAL A 147 -30.10 -6.62 -14.22
CA VAL A 147 -30.90 -7.03 -13.06
C VAL A 147 -31.96 -5.97 -12.77
N GLU A 148 -33.24 -6.34 -12.90
CA GLU A 148 -34.39 -5.43 -12.76
C GLU A 148 -34.51 -4.75 -11.39
N ASN A 149 -33.89 -5.32 -10.35
CA ASN A 149 -33.94 -4.81 -8.97
C ASN A 149 -32.75 -3.91 -8.60
N ILE A 150 -31.78 -3.71 -9.50
CA ILE A 150 -30.59 -2.90 -9.24
C ILE A 150 -30.68 -1.63 -10.07
N ASP A 151 -30.80 -0.50 -9.38
CA ASP A 151 -31.02 0.78 -10.02
C ASP A 151 -29.74 1.60 -10.25
N LEU A 152 -28.71 1.33 -9.46
CA LEU A 152 -27.45 2.06 -9.43
C LEU A 152 -26.28 1.11 -9.12
N PRO A 153 -25.04 1.41 -9.57
CA PRO A 153 -23.85 0.61 -9.25
C PRO A 153 -23.63 0.43 -7.75
N GLN A 154 -23.96 1.44 -6.95
CA GLN A 154 -24.04 1.34 -5.49
C GLN A 154 -25.37 1.85 -4.94
N SER A 155 -25.75 1.29 -3.79
CA SER A 155 -26.98 1.68 -3.09
C SER A 155 -26.88 3.10 -2.57
N CYS A 156 -27.51 4.04 -3.28
CA CYS A 156 -27.47 5.46 -3.00
C CYS A 156 -28.88 6.06 -2.96
N TRP A 157 -29.08 7.10 -2.14
CA TRP A 157 -30.36 7.78 -2.06
C TRP A 157 -30.58 8.70 -3.27
N ILE A 158 -31.76 8.61 -3.90
CA ILE A 158 -32.12 9.42 -5.07
C ILE A 158 -33.12 10.52 -4.66
N PRO A 159 -32.76 11.81 -4.72
CA PRO A 159 -33.68 12.89 -4.37
C PRO A 159 -34.86 12.94 -5.34
N GLY A 160 -36.08 12.91 -4.79
CA GLY A 160 -37.33 13.07 -5.54
C GLY A 160 -37.65 11.94 -6.52
N ASN A 161 -36.93 10.82 -6.47
CA ASN A 161 -37.08 9.66 -7.36
C ASN A 161 -37.23 10.02 -8.85
N ASN A 162 -36.50 11.04 -9.30
CA ASN A 162 -36.57 11.57 -10.65
C ASN A 162 -35.60 10.79 -11.57
N SER A 163 -36.08 10.35 -12.74
CA SER A 163 -35.30 9.59 -13.73
C SER A 163 -34.06 10.34 -14.22
N ILE A 164 -34.14 11.67 -14.37
CA ILE A 164 -32.99 12.50 -14.80
C ILE A 164 -31.90 12.49 -13.73
N VAL A 165 -32.29 12.66 -12.47
CA VAL A 165 -31.37 12.67 -11.33
C VAL A 165 -30.71 11.31 -11.16
N LYS A 166 -31.47 10.21 -11.31
CA LYS A 166 -30.96 8.85 -11.31
C LYS A 166 -29.86 8.65 -12.36
N ASN A 167 -30.08 9.10 -13.59
CA ASN A 167 -29.07 8.99 -14.66
C ASN A 167 -27.80 9.79 -14.37
N ILE A 168 -27.93 10.98 -13.76
CA ILE A 168 -26.76 11.79 -13.37
C ILE A 168 -25.95 11.08 -12.28
N ILE A 169 -26.62 10.52 -11.25
CA ILE A 169 -25.98 9.78 -10.17
C ILE A 169 -25.28 8.53 -10.74
N TYR A 170 -25.96 7.79 -11.61
CA TYR A 170 -25.37 6.63 -12.30
C TYR A 170 -24.05 6.98 -12.99
N VAL A 171 -24.04 8.02 -13.83
CA VAL A 171 -22.82 8.44 -14.54
C VAL A 171 -21.73 8.88 -13.57
N ALA A 172 -22.08 9.58 -12.50
CA ALA A 172 -21.12 10.01 -11.47
C ALA A 172 -20.52 8.81 -10.72
N GLU A 173 -21.33 7.83 -10.30
CA GLU A 173 -20.87 6.62 -9.64
C GLU A 173 -19.97 5.77 -10.55
N SER A 174 -20.36 5.59 -11.81
CA SER A 174 -19.53 4.88 -12.79
C SER A 174 -18.19 5.57 -13.01
N ALA A 175 -18.17 6.90 -13.11
CA ALA A 175 -16.93 7.67 -13.24
C ALA A 175 -16.01 7.48 -12.03
N ILE A 176 -16.56 7.44 -10.81
CA ILE A 176 -15.78 7.19 -9.58
C ILE A 176 -15.25 5.77 -9.52
N HIS A 177 -16.03 4.76 -9.94
CA HIS A 177 -15.54 3.38 -9.98
C HIS A 177 -14.38 3.23 -10.98
N ILE A 178 -14.47 3.88 -12.14
CA ILE A 178 -13.35 3.92 -13.10
C ILE A 178 -12.15 4.67 -12.49
N GLU A 179 -12.37 5.78 -11.78
CA GLU A 179 -11.30 6.52 -11.10
C GLU A 179 -10.64 5.67 -10.00
N CYS A 180 -11.41 4.86 -9.28
CA CYS A 180 -10.94 3.95 -8.22
C CYS A 180 -9.88 2.97 -8.71
N LEU A 181 -10.00 2.45 -9.95
CA LEU A 181 -9.00 1.56 -10.54
C LEU A 181 -7.61 2.18 -10.57
N ASN A 182 -7.54 3.49 -10.83
CA ASN A 182 -6.26 4.21 -10.80
C ASN A 182 -5.70 4.28 -9.37
N TYR A 183 -6.55 4.47 -8.36
CA TYR A 183 -6.11 4.54 -6.97
C TYR A 183 -5.64 3.21 -6.44
N LEU A 184 -6.31 2.12 -6.82
CA LEU A 184 -5.88 0.77 -6.48
C LEU A 184 -4.47 0.48 -7.04
N ALA A 185 -4.25 0.80 -8.31
CA ALA A 185 -2.95 0.61 -8.96
C ALA A 185 -1.85 1.52 -8.38
N VAL A 186 -2.18 2.79 -8.08
CA VAL A 186 -1.19 3.77 -7.61
C VAL A 186 -0.91 3.59 -6.13
N PHE A 187 -1.94 3.58 -5.29
CA PHE A 187 -1.80 3.56 -3.84
C PHE A 187 -1.28 2.20 -3.36
N ASP A 188 -2.06 1.14 -3.58
CA ASP A 188 -1.71 -0.20 -3.11
C ASP A 188 -0.51 -0.76 -3.89
N GLY A 189 -0.44 -0.49 -5.21
CA GLY A 189 0.68 -0.92 -6.03
C GLY A 189 2.02 -0.26 -5.68
N LEU A 190 2.06 1.07 -5.46
CA LEU A 190 3.29 1.74 -5.02
C LEU A 190 3.68 1.30 -3.61
N TYR A 191 2.72 1.11 -2.70
CA TYR A 191 2.99 0.59 -1.37
C TYR A 191 3.71 -0.76 -1.46
N LEU A 192 3.10 -1.75 -2.11
CA LEU A 192 3.66 -3.11 -2.24
C LEU A 192 5.05 -3.12 -2.89
N LEU A 193 5.25 -2.33 -3.95
CA LEU A 193 6.55 -2.27 -4.63
C LEU A 193 7.61 -1.59 -3.77
N THR A 194 7.28 -0.49 -3.11
CA THR A 194 8.25 0.25 -2.29
C THR A 194 8.66 -0.53 -1.05
N THR A 195 7.71 -1.22 -0.40
CA THR A 195 8.00 -2.06 0.77
C THR A 195 8.79 -3.31 0.39
N THR A 196 8.43 -3.98 -0.70
CA THR A 196 9.18 -5.16 -1.20
C THR A 196 10.60 -4.76 -1.61
N ASN A 197 10.78 -3.61 -2.27
CA ASN A 197 12.10 -3.12 -2.63
C ASN A 197 12.91 -2.76 -1.38
N LEU A 198 12.30 -2.06 -0.40
CA LEU A 198 12.94 -1.74 0.87
C LEU A 198 13.39 -3.01 1.62
N LYS A 199 12.55 -4.04 1.69
CA LYS A 199 12.92 -5.37 2.22
C LYS A 199 14.12 -5.95 1.49
N ALA A 200 14.14 -5.89 0.15
CA ALA A 200 15.28 -6.36 -0.63
C ALA A 200 16.57 -5.59 -0.29
N GLN A 201 16.48 -4.28 -0.04
CA GLN A 201 17.61 -3.47 0.38
C GLN A 201 18.13 -3.84 1.77
N PHE A 202 17.23 -4.17 2.71
CA PHE A 202 17.65 -4.70 4.01
C PHE A 202 18.39 -6.03 3.86
N VAL A 203 17.90 -6.96 3.03
CA VAL A 203 18.59 -8.24 2.75
C VAL A 203 19.97 -8.04 2.12
N LEU A 204 20.14 -7.06 1.24
CA LEU A 204 21.45 -6.72 0.67
C LEU A 204 22.39 -6.13 1.73
N LEU A 205 21.87 -5.26 2.60
CA LEU A 205 22.64 -4.69 3.70
C LEU A 205 23.08 -5.76 4.70
N GLN A 206 22.21 -6.70 5.02
CA GLN A 206 22.53 -7.87 5.85
C GLN A 206 23.72 -8.65 5.28
N LYS A 207 23.67 -9.01 3.99
CA LYS A 207 24.78 -9.69 3.31
C LYS A 207 26.06 -8.87 3.25
N ALA A 208 25.94 -7.54 3.08
CA ALA A 208 27.09 -6.65 3.10
C ALA A 208 27.79 -6.70 4.46
N ILE A 209 27.02 -6.70 5.54
CA ILE A 209 27.55 -6.79 6.90
C ILE A 209 28.18 -8.16 7.18
N GLU A 210 27.54 -9.25 6.77
CA GLU A 210 28.08 -10.62 6.89
C GLU A 210 29.41 -10.80 6.15
N SER A 211 29.63 -10.05 5.06
CA SER A 211 30.88 -10.10 4.29
C SER A 211 32.06 -9.40 4.96
N ILE A 212 31.82 -8.58 6.00
CA ILE A 212 32.88 -7.84 6.71
C ILE A 212 33.62 -8.80 7.65
N THR A 213 34.91 -9.02 7.39
CA THR A 213 35.79 -9.78 8.27
C THR A 213 36.87 -8.88 8.86
N PHE A 214 37.01 -8.88 10.18
CA PHE A 214 38.02 -8.09 10.89
C PHE A 214 39.31 -8.89 11.00
N LYS A 215 40.23 -8.68 10.05
CA LYS A 215 41.57 -9.24 10.07
C LYS A 215 42.61 -8.16 10.40
N SER A 216 43.68 -8.55 11.09
CA SER A 216 44.69 -7.62 11.61
C SER A 216 45.53 -6.97 10.50
N GLY A 217 45.77 -5.66 10.61
CA GLY A 217 46.63 -4.89 9.68
C GLY A 217 45.83 -3.87 8.86
N ASP A 218 46.22 -3.63 7.61
CA ASP A 218 45.54 -2.68 6.70
C ASP A 218 44.08 -3.07 6.39
N GLU A 219 43.74 -4.35 6.55
CA GLU A 219 42.38 -4.90 6.39
C GLU A 219 41.40 -4.37 7.46
N GLU A 220 41.88 -3.95 8.64
CA GLU A 220 41.04 -3.39 9.71
C GLU A 220 40.49 -2.01 9.33
N THR A 221 41.30 -1.19 8.66
CA THR A 221 40.89 0.14 8.17
C THR A 221 39.89 0.02 7.02
N TYR A 222 40.06 -1.00 6.17
CA TYR A 222 39.13 -1.32 5.10
C TYR A 222 37.78 -1.82 5.63
N ALA A 223 37.79 -2.76 6.59
CA ALA A 223 36.59 -3.25 7.27
C ALA A 223 35.81 -2.14 7.96
N TRP A 224 36.52 -1.20 8.63
CA TRP A 224 35.90 -0.02 9.24
C TRP A 224 35.22 0.90 8.21
N THR A 225 35.86 1.10 7.07
CA THR A 225 35.32 1.94 5.99
C THR A 225 34.05 1.31 5.39
N GLN A 226 34.03 0.00 5.19
CA GLN A 226 32.84 -0.74 4.76
C GLN A 226 31.71 -0.67 5.78
N LEU A 227 32.02 -0.84 7.07
CA LEU A 227 31.02 -0.75 8.13
C LEU A 227 30.39 0.65 8.19
N LYS A 228 31.21 1.70 8.03
CA LYS A 228 30.74 3.08 7.95
C LYS A 228 29.80 3.29 6.77
N ALA A 229 30.12 2.74 5.59
CA ALA A 229 29.26 2.80 4.42
C ALA A 229 27.93 2.06 4.64
N CYS A 230 27.96 0.86 5.23
CA CYS A 230 26.77 0.08 5.57
C CYS A 230 25.83 0.84 6.50
N SER A 231 26.36 1.55 7.49
CA SER A 231 25.55 2.35 8.40
C SER A 231 24.97 3.61 7.78
N GLN A 232 25.75 4.33 6.97
CA GLN A 232 25.21 5.43 6.20
C GLN A 232 24.05 4.97 5.32
N TYR A 233 24.18 3.78 4.72
CA TYR A 233 23.11 3.17 3.94
C TYR A 233 21.91 2.77 4.81
N HIS A 234 22.11 2.17 5.97
CA HIS A 234 21.03 1.87 6.90
C HIS A 234 20.26 3.11 7.35
N ILE A 235 20.94 4.20 7.74
CA ILE A 235 20.31 5.48 8.11
C ILE A 235 19.46 6.00 6.94
N TYR A 236 19.94 5.81 5.72
CA TYR A 236 19.18 6.13 4.52
C TYR A 236 17.94 5.23 4.37
N LEU A 237 18.05 3.90 4.54
CA LEU A 237 16.90 2.99 4.52
C LEU A 237 15.85 3.33 5.59
N LEU A 238 16.28 3.63 6.82
CA LEU A 238 15.40 4.07 7.90
C LEU A 238 14.65 5.37 7.56
N ARG A 239 15.33 6.31 6.88
CA ARG A 239 14.70 7.54 6.41
C ARG A 239 13.61 7.25 5.40
N ILE A 240 13.83 6.29 4.48
CA ILE A 240 12.82 5.84 3.52
C ILE A 240 11.66 5.15 4.23
N HIS A 241 11.94 4.25 5.16
CA HIS A 241 10.92 3.60 5.99
C HIS A 241 10.03 4.64 6.70
N LYS A 242 10.64 5.64 7.35
CA LYS A 242 9.92 6.71 8.02
C LYS A 242 9.05 7.55 7.07
N LYS A 243 9.49 7.76 5.83
CA LYS A 243 8.66 8.42 4.79
C LYS A 243 7.47 7.56 4.41
N ILE A 244 7.67 6.25 4.19
CA ILE A 244 6.57 5.31 3.90
C ILE A 244 5.59 5.32 5.06
N ASN A 245 6.07 5.14 6.30
CA ASN A 245 5.22 5.13 7.48
C ASN A 245 4.41 6.43 7.62
N LYS A 246 5.03 7.59 7.42
CA LYS A 246 4.33 8.89 7.45
C LYS A 246 3.19 8.99 6.41
N ILE A 247 3.32 8.34 5.27
CA ILE A 247 2.30 8.37 4.21
C ILE A 247 1.15 7.41 4.54
N TYR A 248 1.47 6.21 5.03
CA TYR A 248 0.51 5.09 5.14
C TYR A 248 -0.02 4.84 6.55
N SER A 249 0.57 5.37 7.63
CA SER A 249 0.10 5.11 9.00
C SER A 249 -1.34 5.58 9.24
N GLU A 250 -1.67 6.78 8.76
CA GLU A 250 -3.03 7.32 8.80
C GLU A 250 -4.01 6.42 8.01
N PHE A 251 -3.56 5.90 6.85
CA PHE A 251 -4.34 4.96 6.06
C PHE A 251 -4.61 3.67 6.83
N PHE A 252 -3.59 3.07 7.46
CA PHE A 252 -3.70 1.81 8.17
C PHE A 252 -4.63 1.93 9.37
N LEU A 253 -4.52 3.02 10.15
CA LEU A 253 -5.41 3.25 11.29
C LEU A 253 -6.87 3.34 10.85
N CYS A 254 -7.16 4.19 9.85
CA CYS A 254 -8.52 4.35 9.35
C CYS A 254 -9.04 3.07 8.69
N THR A 255 -8.20 2.37 7.93
CA THR A 255 -8.57 1.11 7.27
C THR A 255 -8.85 0.01 8.28
N TYR A 256 -8.07 -0.08 9.36
CA TYR A 256 -8.30 -1.03 10.43
C TYR A 256 -9.68 -0.80 11.08
N ILE A 257 -10.02 0.44 11.42
CA ILE A 257 -11.34 0.80 11.97
C ILE A 257 -12.46 0.48 10.98
N LEU A 258 -12.30 0.86 9.70
CA LEU A 258 -13.27 0.56 8.64
C LEU A 258 -13.43 -0.93 8.39
N THR A 259 -12.38 -1.73 8.58
CA THR A 259 -12.39 -3.19 8.43
C THR A 259 -13.17 -3.83 9.56
N ILE A 260 -12.94 -3.39 10.81
CA ILE A 260 -13.71 -3.87 11.96
C ILE A 260 -15.19 -3.60 11.70
N TRP A 261 -15.54 -2.35 11.36
CA TRP A 261 -16.92 -2.00 11.09
C TRP A 261 -17.50 -2.79 9.91
N GLY A 262 -16.78 -2.85 8.78
CA GLY A 262 -17.19 -3.56 7.57
C GLY A 262 -17.28 -5.07 7.72
N THR A 263 -16.64 -5.67 8.73
CA THR A 263 -16.69 -7.11 9.00
C THR A 263 -17.78 -7.46 10.02
N CYS A 264 -18.10 -6.55 10.96
CA CYS A 264 -19.15 -6.79 11.96
C CYS A 264 -20.53 -7.06 11.33
N VAL A 265 -20.90 -6.33 10.28
CA VAL A 265 -22.21 -6.48 9.61
C VAL A 265 -22.33 -7.84 8.89
N PRO A 266 -21.38 -8.25 8.03
CA PRO A 266 -21.37 -9.60 7.45
C PRO A 266 -21.33 -10.72 8.50
N LEU A 267 -20.55 -10.56 9.59
CA LEU A 267 -20.53 -11.57 10.66
C LEU A 267 -21.88 -11.70 11.35
N PHE A 268 -22.57 -10.59 11.60
CA PHE A 268 -23.91 -10.63 12.15
C PHE A 268 -24.88 -11.40 11.24
N VAL A 269 -24.81 -11.18 9.92
CA VAL A 269 -25.62 -11.91 8.93
C VAL A 269 -25.31 -13.41 8.96
N ILE A 270 -24.03 -13.78 9.04
CA ILE A 270 -23.58 -15.18 9.07
C ILE A 270 -24.08 -15.92 10.32
N PHE A 271 -24.07 -15.27 11.49
CA PHE A 271 -24.50 -15.89 12.74
C PHE A 271 -25.99 -15.76 13.04
N ASN A 272 -26.73 -14.99 12.23
CA ASN A 272 -28.16 -14.82 12.40
C ASN A 272 -28.93 -16.01 11.80
N ASN A 273 -29.70 -16.70 12.63
CA ASN A 273 -30.49 -17.89 12.25
C ASN A 273 -31.65 -17.61 11.28
N ILE A 274 -31.93 -16.33 10.99
CA ILE A 274 -33.02 -15.89 10.11
C ILE A 274 -32.51 -15.66 8.67
N SER A 275 -31.19 -15.60 8.46
CA SER A 275 -30.58 -15.27 7.16
C SER A 275 -30.71 -16.41 6.16
N ASN A 276 -30.91 -16.06 4.89
CA ASN A 276 -30.96 -17.03 3.79
C ASN A 276 -29.56 -17.57 3.46
N PHE A 277 -29.47 -18.78 2.90
CA PHE A 277 -28.18 -19.38 2.50
C PHE A 277 -27.39 -18.48 1.53
N ALA A 278 -28.06 -17.82 0.59
CA ALA A 278 -27.43 -16.90 -0.35
C ALA A 278 -26.80 -15.68 0.36
N GLU A 279 -27.51 -15.09 1.33
CA GLU A 279 -27.05 -13.94 2.12
C GLU A 279 -25.84 -14.31 2.99
N VAL A 280 -25.83 -15.53 3.53
CA VAL A 280 -24.70 -16.06 4.30
C VAL A 280 -23.46 -16.22 3.41
N VAL A 281 -23.61 -16.81 2.22
CA VAL A 281 -22.49 -17.00 1.28
C VAL A 281 -21.93 -15.66 0.80
N GLU A 282 -22.81 -14.71 0.44
CA GLU A 282 -22.42 -13.36 0.04
C GLU A 282 -21.65 -12.65 1.18
N SER A 283 -22.17 -12.72 2.41
CA SER A 283 -21.54 -12.12 3.58
C SER A 283 -20.18 -12.75 3.89
N MET A 284 -20.03 -14.07 3.74
CA MET A 284 -18.73 -14.75 3.88
C MET A 284 -17.72 -14.26 2.85
N PHE A 285 -18.15 -14.09 1.59
CA PHE A 285 -17.28 -13.59 0.52
C PHE A 285 -16.82 -12.16 0.79
N ILE A 286 -17.72 -11.28 1.22
CA ILE A 286 -17.39 -9.89 1.58
C ILE A 286 -16.44 -9.85 2.77
N ALA A 287 -16.71 -10.61 3.84
CA ALA A 287 -15.84 -10.70 4.99
C ALA A 287 -14.43 -11.19 4.59
N PHE A 288 -14.35 -12.20 3.74
CA PHE A 288 -13.07 -12.69 3.21
C PHE A 288 -12.33 -11.60 2.42
N LEU A 289 -13.02 -10.88 1.52
CA LEU A 289 -12.40 -9.82 0.72
C LEU A 289 -11.84 -8.68 1.58
N ILE A 290 -12.61 -8.20 2.55
CA ILE A 290 -12.17 -7.12 3.45
C ILE A 290 -10.93 -7.55 4.24
N ASN A 291 -10.93 -8.77 4.78
CA ASN A 291 -9.78 -9.30 5.52
C ASN A 291 -8.57 -9.57 4.61
N ALA A 292 -8.79 -10.04 3.38
CA ALA A 292 -7.71 -10.24 2.41
C ALA A 292 -7.01 -8.92 2.06
N LEU A 293 -7.76 -7.82 1.91
CA LEU A 293 -7.19 -6.49 1.72
C LEU A 293 -6.29 -6.08 2.89
N LEU A 294 -6.73 -6.31 4.13
CA LEU A 294 -5.97 -6.02 5.35
C LEU A 294 -4.66 -6.83 5.41
N VAL A 295 -4.73 -8.13 5.10
CA VAL A 295 -3.56 -9.02 5.04
C VAL A 295 -2.54 -8.53 4.02
N MET A 296 -2.98 -8.08 2.85
CA MET A 296 -2.11 -7.54 1.80
C MET A 296 -1.34 -6.28 2.24
N MET A 297 -1.85 -5.54 3.23
CA MET A 297 -1.15 -4.37 3.78
C MET A 297 -0.17 -4.74 4.90
N PHE A 298 -0.58 -5.64 5.80
CA PHE A 298 0.21 -5.96 7.00
C PHE A 298 1.37 -6.92 6.74
N ILE A 299 1.24 -7.87 5.81
CA ILE A 299 2.34 -8.79 5.50
C ILE A 299 3.61 -8.04 5.08
N PRO A 300 3.59 -7.11 4.09
CA PRO A 300 4.79 -6.39 3.68
C PRO A 300 5.41 -5.54 4.80
N ALA A 301 4.59 -4.96 5.67
CA ALA A 301 5.08 -4.18 6.81
C ALA A 301 5.82 -5.09 7.81
N SER A 302 5.20 -6.20 8.20
CA SER A 302 5.79 -7.19 9.11
C SER A 302 7.07 -7.81 8.53
N GLU A 303 7.13 -8.06 7.22
CA GLU A 303 8.33 -8.58 6.59
C GLU A 303 9.51 -7.60 6.66
N ILE A 304 9.27 -6.28 6.58
CA ILE A 304 10.34 -5.28 6.75
C ILE A 304 10.85 -5.31 8.20
N GLU A 305 9.94 -5.38 9.18
CA GLU A 305 10.29 -5.45 10.60
C GLU A 305 11.16 -6.66 10.91
N ILE A 306 10.77 -7.84 10.41
CA ILE A 306 11.54 -9.08 10.55
C ILE A 306 12.95 -8.94 9.97
N GLU A 307 13.09 -8.33 8.78
CA GLU A 307 14.41 -8.13 8.17
C GLU A 307 15.23 -7.04 8.87
N ALA A 308 14.60 -6.05 9.49
CA ALA A 308 15.28 -5.07 10.32
C ALA A 308 15.79 -5.69 11.64
N GLU A 309 15.02 -6.57 12.27
CA GLU A 309 15.44 -7.30 13.48
C GLU A 309 16.61 -8.25 13.21
N LYS A 310 16.55 -9.02 12.10
CA LYS A 310 17.66 -9.87 11.67
C LYS A 310 18.94 -9.10 11.43
N LEU A 311 18.84 -7.90 10.87
CA LEU A 311 19.99 -7.02 10.67
C LEU A 311 20.64 -6.63 11.99
N ALA A 312 19.84 -6.30 13.01
CA ALA A 312 20.36 -6.00 14.35
C ALA A 312 21.12 -7.19 14.95
N LEU A 313 20.59 -8.42 14.79
CA LEU A 313 21.25 -9.65 15.22
C LEU A 313 22.57 -9.89 14.46
N GLN A 314 22.59 -9.75 13.14
CA GLN A 314 23.81 -9.94 12.35
C GLN A 314 24.92 -8.96 12.73
N ILE A 315 24.57 -7.71 13.02
CA ILE A 315 25.53 -6.71 13.50
C ILE A 315 26.15 -7.15 14.83
N TYR A 316 25.35 -7.72 15.73
CA TYR A 316 25.84 -8.24 17.00
C TYR A 316 26.86 -9.37 16.82
N PHE A 317 26.64 -10.24 15.82
CA PHE A 317 27.51 -11.38 15.50
C PHE A 317 28.75 -11.04 14.68
N ILE A 318 28.93 -9.78 14.29
CA ILE A 318 30.21 -9.35 13.74
C ILE A 318 31.29 -9.60 14.81
N ASN A 319 32.45 -10.14 14.44
CA ASN A 319 33.60 -10.34 15.33
C ASN A 319 34.27 -9.01 15.75
N TRP A 320 33.49 -7.99 16.12
CA TRP A 320 33.98 -6.68 16.54
C TRP A 320 34.81 -6.75 17.82
N TYR A 321 34.68 -7.82 18.60
CA TYR A 321 35.48 -8.04 19.81
C TYR A 321 36.91 -8.52 19.50
N GLU A 322 37.19 -8.96 18.27
CA GLU A 322 38.52 -9.45 17.86
C GLU A 322 39.43 -8.31 17.39
N THR A 323 38.90 -7.09 17.23
CA THR A 323 39.67 -5.92 16.81
C THR A 323 40.56 -5.39 17.93
N LYS A 324 41.85 -5.15 17.66
CA LYS A 324 42.79 -4.56 18.63
C LYS A 324 42.63 -3.04 18.75
N ASN A 325 41.87 -2.40 17.86
CA ASN A 325 41.76 -0.96 17.78
C ASN A 325 40.70 -0.41 18.76
N LEU A 326 41.16 0.16 19.87
CA LEU A 326 40.36 0.71 20.96
C LEU A 326 39.38 1.83 20.56
N LYS A 327 39.53 2.45 19.38
CA LYS A 327 38.57 3.43 18.83
C LYS A 327 37.31 2.78 18.27
N ILE A 328 37.37 1.51 17.89
CA ILE A 328 36.28 0.76 17.27
C ILE A 328 35.28 0.29 18.33
N HIS A 329 35.73 -0.06 19.53
CA HIS A 329 34.87 -0.52 20.62
C HIS A 329 33.77 0.49 21.07
N PRO A 330 34.09 1.76 21.40
CA PRO A 330 33.06 2.74 21.79
C PRO A 330 32.24 3.21 20.58
N ALA A 331 32.86 3.32 19.39
CA ALA A 331 32.17 3.71 18.18
C ALA A 331 31.14 2.65 17.76
N ASN A 332 31.48 1.36 17.77
CA ASN A 332 30.53 0.26 17.53
C ASN A 332 29.50 0.16 18.63
N ARG A 333 29.82 0.40 19.91
CA ARG A 333 28.79 0.38 20.96
C ARG A 333 27.74 1.47 20.77
N ILE A 334 28.16 2.67 20.37
CA ILE A 334 27.26 3.76 19.99
C ILE A 334 26.52 3.40 18.70
N PHE A 335 27.19 2.85 17.69
CA PHE A 335 26.61 2.47 16.41
C PHE A 335 25.56 1.36 16.54
N ILE A 336 25.85 0.34 17.33
CA ILE A 336 24.98 -0.80 17.63
C ILE A 336 23.80 -0.30 18.44
N ASN A 337 24.00 0.55 19.46
CA ASN A 337 22.90 1.14 20.22
C ASN A 337 22.03 2.06 19.34
N ASP A 338 22.61 2.90 18.48
CA ASP A 338 21.86 3.77 17.56
C ASP A 338 21.14 2.96 16.47
N PHE A 339 21.68 1.81 16.05
CA PHE A 339 21.03 0.87 15.13
C PHE A 339 19.90 0.11 15.80
N THR A 340 20.13 -0.42 17.01
CA THR A 340 19.12 -1.20 17.74
C THR A 340 18.00 -0.29 18.22
N ASP A 341 18.26 0.82 18.89
CA ASP A 341 17.21 1.77 19.32
C ASP A 341 16.36 2.25 18.14
N ARG A 342 16.99 2.58 17.00
CA ARG A 342 16.24 3.06 15.82
C ARG A 342 15.54 1.95 15.04
N SER A 343 16.01 0.70 15.13
CA SER A 343 15.30 -0.46 14.60
C SER A 343 14.10 -0.82 15.49
N TYR A 344 14.19 -0.65 16.81
CA TYR A 344 13.03 -0.77 17.71
C TYR A 344 11.99 0.35 17.50
N HIS A 345 12.41 1.53 17.04
CA HIS A 345 11.50 2.62 16.63
C HIS A 345 10.88 2.45 15.22
N ILE A 346 11.12 1.33 14.53
CA ILE A 346 10.37 0.92 13.32
C ILE A 346 8.98 0.42 13.71
N ILE A 347 8.76 0.07 14.98
CA ILE A 347 7.48 -0.35 15.51
C ILE A 347 6.56 0.87 15.65
N PHE A 348 5.39 0.78 15.02
CA PHE A 348 4.29 1.76 14.85
C PHE A 348 4.25 2.53 13.53
#